data_AF-A0A7D5SC68-F1
#
_entry.id   AF-A0A7D5SC68-F1
#
_cell.length_a   1.000
_cell.length_b   1.000
_cell.length_c   1.000
_cell.angle_alpha   90.00
_cell.angle_beta   90.00
_cell.angle_gamma   90.00
#
_symmetry.space_group_name_H-M   'P 1'
#
loop_
_entity.id
_entity.type
_entity.pdbx_description
1 polymer ?
#
loop_
_entity_poly.entity_id
_entity_poly.type
_entity_poly.pdbx_seq_one_letter_code
_entity_poly.pdbx_strand_id
1 'polypeptide(L)'
;MRENWVSGAWVNNTRYQYVYDLTGNTTQILYDVWNGSAWSPTGKVSYSGYVGPLYLTKILYGWDGSTWAFQSKEERNITAGKVQSSINMCGMPSIRSGKS
;
A
#
# COMPACT_ATOMS: atom_id res chain seq x y z
N MET A 1 -6.03 13.74 5.28
CA MET A 1 -5.69 13.48 6.70
C MET A 1 -6.99 13.44 7.48
N ARG A 2 -7.07 12.62 8.54
CA ARG A 2 -8.22 12.54 9.44
C ARG A 2 -7.78 12.85 10.86
N GLU A 3 -8.66 13.51 11.58
CA GLU A 3 -8.50 13.92 12.96
C GLU A 3 -9.78 13.59 13.72
N ASN A 4 -9.65 13.38 15.02
CA ASN A 4 -10.74 13.16 15.93
C ASN A 4 -10.86 14.36 16.88
N TRP A 5 -12.07 14.71 17.27
CA TRP A 5 -12.30 15.69 18.33
C TRP A 5 -12.29 14.99 19.69
N VAL A 6 -11.31 15.30 20.54
CA VAL A 6 -11.14 14.69 21.87
C VAL A 6 -10.89 15.77 22.90
N SER A 7 -11.72 15.81 23.95
CA SER A 7 -11.55 16.71 25.11
C SER A 7 -11.33 18.18 24.76
N GLY A 8 -12.00 18.69 23.73
CA GLY A 8 -11.91 20.09 23.33
C GLY A 8 -10.76 20.43 22.37
N ALA A 9 -10.08 19.42 21.81
CA ALA A 9 -9.02 19.61 20.83
C ALA A 9 -9.14 18.62 19.65
N TRP A 10 -8.64 19.03 18.48
CA TRP A 10 -8.41 18.14 17.35
C TRP A 10 -7.14 17.32 17.58
N VAL A 11 -7.26 16.00 17.43
CA VAL A 11 -6.16 15.04 17.58
C VAL A 11 -6.01 14.25 16.30
N ASN A 12 -4.80 14.18 15.77
CA ASN A 12 -4.45 13.37 14.60
C ASN A 12 -4.92 11.92 14.75
N ASN A 13 -5.44 11.34 13.67
CA ASN A 13 -5.91 9.95 13.65
C ASN A 13 -5.20 9.12 12.57
N THR A 14 -5.52 9.36 11.29
CA THR A 14 -4.87 8.67 10.17
C THR A 14 -4.47 9.63 9.07
N ARG A 15 -3.45 9.29 8.29
CA ARG A 15 -3.15 9.99 7.05
C ARG A 15 -2.82 9.02 5.92
N TYR A 16 -3.05 9.52 4.72
CA TYR A 16 -2.75 8.86 3.46
C TYR A 16 -1.79 9.78 2.71
N GLN A 17 -0.66 9.26 2.24
CA GLN A 17 0.28 10.01 1.41
C GLN A 17 0.32 9.37 0.02
N TYR A 18 0.23 10.20 -1.01
CA TYR A 18 0.17 9.76 -2.40
C TYR A 18 1.42 10.24 -3.13
N VAL A 19 2.03 9.33 -3.88
CA VAL A 19 3.13 9.64 -4.80
C VAL A 19 2.63 9.43 -6.22
N TYR A 20 2.97 10.35 -7.11
CA TYR A 20 2.54 10.34 -8.50
C TYR A 20 3.75 10.28 -9.44
N ASP A 21 3.58 9.68 -10.61
CA ASP A 21 4.53 9.80 -11.72
C ASP A 21 4.34 11.13 -12.48
N LEU A 22 5.19 11.37 -13.49
CA LEU A 22 5.14 12.58 -14.33
C LEU A 22 3.85 12.72 -15.15
N THR A 23 3.10 11.63 -15.32
CA THR A 23 1.82 11.60 -16.03
C THR A 23 0.62 11.72 -15.09
N GLY A 24 0.86 11.85 -13.78
CA GLY A 24 -0.18 12.01 -12.76
C GLY A 24 -0.78 10.69 -12.27
N ASN A 25 -0.21 9.53 -12.61
CA ASN A 25 -0.68 8.25 -12.07
C ASN A 25 -0.11 8.03 -10.67
N THR A 26 -0.93 7.51 -9.75
CA THR A 26 -0.48 7.18 -8.38
C THR A 26 0.45 5.97 -8.37
N THR A 27 1.74 6.16 -8.08
CA THR A 27 2.70 5.06 -7.99
C THR A 27 2.79 4.44 -6.60
N GLN A 28 2.43 5.20 -5.56
CA GLN A 28 2.44 4.72 -4.17
C GLN A 28 1.37 5.40 -3.31
N ILE A 29 0.79 4.63 -2.39
CA ILE A 29 -0.03 5.12 -1.28
C ILE A 29 0.58 4.59 0.02
N LEU A 30 0.91 5.48 0.96
CA LEU A 30 1.38 5.15 2.31
C LEU A 30 0.27 5.43 3.34
N TYR A 31 0.03 4.48 4.24
CA TYR A 31 -0.96 4.56 5.31
C TYR A 31 -0.27 4.71 6.66
N ASP A 32 -0.51 5.83 7.34
CA ASP A 32 0.02 6.07 8.68
C ASP A 32 -1.10 6.30 9.70
N VAL A 33 -0.85 5.86 10.93
CA VAL A 33 -1.67 6.13 12.11
C VAL A 33 -0.89 7.01 13.08
N TRP A 34 -1.59 7.90 13.77
CA TRP A 34 -0.99 8.69 14.83
C TRP A 34 -0.94 7.86 16.12
N ASN A 35 0.24 7.73 16.72
CA ASN A 35 0.43 6.97 17.96
C ASN A 35 0.45 7.86 19.23
N GLY A 36 0.15 9.15 19.10
CA GLY A 36 0.19 10.13 20.18
C GLY A 36 1.41 11.06 20.12
N SER A 37 2.52 10.63 19.52
CA SER A 37 3.76 11.43 19.41
C SER A 37 4.35 11.48 17.99
N ALA A 38 4.08 10.47 17.17
CA ALA A 38 4.58 10.37 15.81
C ALA A 38 3.59 9.64 14.90
N TRP A 39 3.78 9.83 13.59
CA TRP A 39 3.11 9.03 12.57
C TRP A 39 3.82 7.68 12.46
N SER A 40 3.07 6.60 12.68
CA SER A 40 3.54 5.23 12.51
C SER A 40 2.95 4.64 11.23
N PRO A 41 3.78 4.12 10.31
CA PRO A 41 3.27 3.41 9.16
C PRO A 41 2.51 2.15 9.58
N THR A 42 1.52 1.79 8.76
CA THR A 42 0.73 0.56 8.92
C THR A 42 0.68 -0.28 7.65
N GLY A 43 0.76 0.36 6.49
CA GLY A 43 0.73 -0.31 5.20
C GLY A 43 1.21 0.60 4.09
N LYS A 44 1.57 0.01 2.95
CA LYS A 44 1.69 0.76 1.70
C LYS A 44 1.22 -0.08 0.52
N VAL A 45 0.74 0.62 -0.51
CA VAL A 45 0.42 0.03 -1.81
C VAL A 45 1.31 0.67 -2.85
N SER A 46 1.88 -0.14 -3.74
CA SER A 46 2.61 0.31 -4.92
C SER A 46 1.87 -0.10 -6.19
N TYR A 47 1.81 0.79 -7.17
CA TYR A 47 1.22 0.54 -8.49
C TYR A 47 2.26 0.74 -9.58
N SER A 48 2.21 -0.08 -10.63
CA SER A 48 3.12 0.04 -11.77
C SER A 48 2.55 -0.54 -13.07
N GLY A 49 3.25 -0.27 -14.17
CA GLY A 49 2.87 -0.74 -15.51
C GLY A 49 1.55 -0.11 -15.97
N TYR A 50 1.47 1.21 -15.99
CA TYR A 50 0.25 1.90 -16.39
C TYR A 50 -0.01 1.75 -17.90
N VAL A 51 -1.27 1.47 -18.25
CA VAL A 51 -1.82 1.51 -19.61
C VAL A 51 -3.00 2.48 -19.58
N GLY A 52 -2.73 3.74 -19.91
CA GLY A 52 -3.66 4.84 -19.62
C GLY A 52 -3.86 4.97 -18.09
N PRO A 53 -5.09 5.10 -17.59
CA PRO A 53 -5.35 5.25 -16.15
C PRO A 53 -5.32 3.93 -15.37
N LEU A 54 -5.13 2.80 -16.06
CA LEU A 54 -5.19 1.46 -15.46
C LEU A 54 -3.77 0.96 -15.17
N TYR A 55 -3.55 0.40 -13.98
CA TYR A 55 -2.29 -0.25 -13.61
C TYR A 55 -2.31 -1.74 -13.97
N LEU A 56 -1.15 -2.29 -14.36
CA LEU A 56 -0.95 -3.73 -14.57
C LEU A 56 -0.61 -4.45 -13.27
N THR A 57 0.15 -3.81 -12.37
CA THR A 57 0.60 -4.44 -11.12
C THR A 57 0.23 -3.60 -9.92
N LYS A 58 -0.25 -4.25 -8.86
CA LYS A 58 -0.42 -3.67 -7.53
C LYS A 58 0.24 -4.57 -6.49
N ILE A 59 1.04 -3.99 -5.60
CA ILE A 59 1.66 -4.72 -4.49
C ILE A 59 1.22 -4.10 -3.17
N LEU A 60 0.77 -4.93 -2.24
CA LEU A 60 0.41 -4.54 -0.88
C LEU A 60 1.51 -4.98 0.09
N TYR A 61 1.94 -4.06 0.95
CA TYR A 61 2.83 -4.31 2.07
C TYR A 61 2.15 -3.90 3.38
N GLY A 62 2.39 -4.67 4.43
CA GLY A 62 2.07 -4.34 5.81
C GLY A 62 3.33 -3.92 6.56
N TRP A 63 3.19 -3.04 7.54
CA TRP A 63 4.27 -2.72 8.46
C TRP A 63 4.21 -3.66 9.67
N ASP A 64 5.32 -4.35 9.99
CA ASP A 64 5.38 -5.27 11.12
C ASP A 64 5.93 -4.63 12.42
N GLY A 65 6.21 -3.32 12.39
CA GLY A 65 6.86 -2.60 13.47
C GLY A 65 8.33 -2.26 13.20
N SER A 66 8.96 -2.93 12.23
CA SER A 66 10.39 -2.78 11.90
C SER A 66 10.67 -2.75 10.40
N THR A 67 9.95 -3.55 9.61
CA THR A 67 10.13 -3.65 8.17
C THR A 67 8.79 -3.82 7.43
N TRP A 68 8.85 -3.61 6.11
CA TRP A 68 7.72 -3.80 5.22
C TRP A 68 7.61 -5.27 4.83
N ALA A 69 6.59 -5.94 5.36
CA ALA A 69 6.25 -7.31 4.99
C ALA A 69 5.35 -7.34 3.76
N PHE A 70 5.79 -8.04 2.71
CA PHE A 70 4.94 -8.32 1.54
C PHE A 70 3.67 -9.05 1.98
N GLN A 71 2.51 -8.57 1.53
CA GLN A 71 1.22 -9.20 1.81
C GLN A 71 0.69 -9.88 0.56
N SER A 72 0.56 -9.11 -0.53
CA SER A 72 0.01 -9.62 -1.77
C SER A 72 0.46 -8.85 -3.00
N LYS A 73 0.32 -9.49 -4.15
CA LYS A 73 0.51 -8.93 -5.48
C LYS A 73 -0.71 -9.24 -6.33
N GLU A 74 -1.23 -8.22 -7.00
CA GLU A 74 -2.23 -8.32 -8.05
C GLU A 74 -1.55 -8.07 -9.39
N GLU A 75 -1.74 -8.95 -10.35
CA GLU A 75 -1.36 -8.74 -11.75
C GLU A 75 -2.61 -8.75 -12.63
N ARG A 76 -2.76 -7.74 -13.48
CA ARG A 76 -3.90 -7.55 -14.36
C ARG A 76 -3.52 -7.75 -15.81
N ASN A 77 -4.41 -8.39 -16.57
CA ASN A 77 -4.38 -8.36 -18.02
C ASN A 77 -5.32 -7.26 -18.50
N ILE A 78 -4.80 -6.33 -19.31
CA ILE A 78 -5.58 -5.22 -19.87
C ILE A 78 -5.52 -5.31 -21.38
N THR A 79 -6.71 -5.37 -22.01
CA THR A 79 -6.86 -5.34 -23.47
C THR A 79 -7.98 -4.37 -23.82
N ALA A 80 -7.77 -3.55 -24.86
CA ALA A 80 -8.72 -2.54 -25.33
C ALA A 80 -9.22 -1.59 -24.22
N GLY A 81 -8.31 -1.16 -23.32
CA GLY A 81 -8.61 -0.23 -22.24
C GLY A 81 -9.48 -0.78 -21.11
N LYS A 82 -9.63 -2.12 -21.03
CA LYS A 82 -10.42 -2.79 -19.99
C LYS A 82 -9.61 -3.90 -19.32
N VAL A 83 -9.81 -4.07 -18.01
CA VAL A 83 -9.28 -5.21 -17.26
C VAL A 83 -10.05 -6.46 -17.70
N GLN A 84 -9.34 -7.43 -18.27
CA GLN A 84 -9.90 -8.70 -18.74
C GLN A 84 -9.79 -9.79 -17.67
N SER A 85 -8.68 -9.81 -16.93
CA SER A 85 -8.48 -10.73 -15.82
C SER A 85 -7.50 -10.15 -14.80
N SER A 86 -7.53 -10.71 -13.60
CA SER A 86 -6.58 -10.40 -12.53
C SER A 86 -6.22 -11.66 -11.75
N ILE A 87 -4.95 -11.83 -11.43
CA ILE A 87 -4.48 -12.85 -10.49
C ILE A 87 -3.96 -12.19 -9.22
N ASN A 88 -4.39 -12.72 -8.07
CA ASN A 88 -3.92 -12.28 -6.76
C ASN A 88 -3.04 -13.37 -6.13
N MET A 89 -1.84 -12.99 -5.73
CA MET A 89 -0.85 -13.85 -5.09
C MET A 89 -0.59 -13.30 -3.68
N CYS A 90 -0.89 -14.06 -2.64
CA CYS A 90 -0.57 -13.69 -1.25
C CYS A 90 0.70 -14.44 -0.77
N GLY A 91 1.50 -13.83 0.11
CA GLY A 91 2.51 -14.54 0.93
C GLY A 91 1.86 -15.09 2.21
N MET A 92 2.22 -16.24 2.78
CA MET A 92 3.59 -16.72 3.08
C MET A 92 3.80 -18.23 2.81
N PRO A 93 5.07 -18.65 2.63
CA PRO A 93 5.69 -19.47 3.68
C PRO A 93 7.08 -18.96 4.10
N SER A 94 7.28 -18.81 5.40
CA SER A 94 8.61 -18.74 6.01
C SER A 94 9.25 -20.12 5.92
N ILE A 95 10.14 -20.35 4.95
CA ILE A 95 11.13 -21.43 5.09
C ILE A 95 12.27 -20.86 5.94
N ARG A 96 12.23 -21.09 7.26
CA ARG A 96 13.48 -21.13 8.03
C ARG A 96 14.25 -22.32 7.48
N SER A 97 15.31 -22.08 6.72
CA SER A 97 16.31 -23.11 6.47
C SER A 97 16.99 -23.40 7.81
N GLY A 98 16.60 -24.48 8.48
CA GLY A 98 17.46 -25.07 9.50
C GLY A 98 18.70 -25.62 8.81
N LYS A 99 19.89 -25.10 9.15
CA LYS A 99 21.18 -25.82 9.15
C LYS A 99 22.16 -25.10 10.09
N SER A 100 22.36 -25.65 11.28
CA SER A 100 23.63 -26.26 11.68
C SER A 100 23.34 -27.36 12.70
#